data_AF-A0A9E3D8N7-F1
#
_entry.id   AF-A0A9E3D8N7-F1
#
_cell.length_a   1.000
_cell.length_b   1.000
_cell.length_c   1.000
_cell.angle_alpha   90.00
_cell.angle_beta   90.00
_cell.angle_gamma   90.00
#
_symmetry.space_group_name_H-M   'P 1'
#
loop_
_entity.id
_entity.type
_entity.pdbx_description
1 polymer ?
#
loop_
_entity_poly.entity_id
_entity_poly.type
_entity_poly.pdbx_seq_one_letter_code
_entity_poly.pdbx_strand_id
1 'polypeptide(L)'
;MSSGSELPTETRIPVAAPPPASAAPVSPTAIQIAPPPAPTPPIPTPHILQLSDRPVHEVFAIAEELGLKPRQFKTRQQLISAIHARRQVIVSLNRDAMVDVLRWARRTAPPGASKETLAHEIISIKTMRFAGLSQRGLVVIAALRGLDVTGDEPVPKLVRKLKKQESFFAKINRARRSMLGSMVSKIIGGETVPLHQSETGEEAHGAASPSIKHDIEEAGLFGGLAGRIKKSADSYVNQKLDEIEARIDRKLDEIDRRLAEWRDKEVANRIRILKITLWASVVVGVFSLMYSYVQIYLRH
;
A
#
# COMPACT_ATOMS: atom_id res chain seq x y z
N MET A 1 19.27 -0.27 69.94
CA MET A 1 18.48 -1.52 70.17
C MET A 1 17.27 -1.39 69.25
N SER A 2 17.04 -2.13 68.18
CA SER A 2 17.54 -3.44 67.75
C SER A 2 17.71 -3.46 66.23
N SER A 3 18.81 -4.05 65.79
CA SER A 3 19.05 -4.45 64.40
C SER A 3 18.22 -5.69 64.08
N GLY A 4 17.40 -5.64 63.04
CA GLY A 4 16.75 -6.80 62.43
C GLY A 4 17.47 -7.16 61.13
N SER A 5 18.36 -8.15 61.19
CA SER A 5 18.96 -8.80 60.02
C SER A 5 18.02 -9.90 59.53
N GLU A 6 17.42 -9.70 58.36
CA GLU A 6 16.74 -10.78 57.62
C GLU A 6 17.60 -11.16 56.41
N LEU A 7 18.14 -12.38 56.49
CA LEU A 7 18.86 -13.10 55.43
C LEU A 7 17.87 -13.51 54.33
N PRO A 8 18.17 -13.32 53.03
CA PRO A 8 17.41 -13.97 51.98
C PRO A 8 17.92 -15.39 51.72
N THR A 9 16.97 -16.31 51.83
CA THR A 9 17.00 -17.74 51.53
C THR A 9 17.64 -18.06 50.17
N GLU A 10 18.73 -18.81 50.24
CA GLU A 10 19.43 -19.44 49.14
C GLU A 10 18.50 -20.46 48.44
N THR A 11 17.91 -20.05 47.32
CA THR A 11 17.08 -20.91 46.49
C THR A 11 17.99 -21.79 45.63
N ARG A 12 18.14 -23.02 46.09
CA ARG A 12 18.88 -24.13 45.46
C ARG A 12 18.34 -24.41 44.06
N ILE A 13 19.14 -24.10 43.04
CA ILE A 13 18.85 -24.42 41.63
C ILE A 13 19.00 -25.95 41.45
N PRO A 14 18.00 -26.67 40.90
CA PRO A 14 18.15 -28.08 40.57
C PRO A 14 19.10 -28.25 39.39
N VAL A 15 20.16 -29.03 39.61
CA VAL A 15 21.14 -29.50 38.62
C VAL A 15 20.39 -30.26 37.52
N ALA A 16 20.43 -29.72 36.30
CA ALA A 16 19.88 -30.34 35.11
C ALA A 16 20.66 -31.63 34.76
N ALA A 17 19.92 -32.69 34.49
CA ALA A 17 20.42 -34.00 34.10
C ALA A 17 21.27 -33.91 32.80
N PRO A 18 22.31 -34.77 32.66
CA PRO A 18 23.11 -34.84 31.46
C PRO A 18 22.28 -35.36 30.27
N PRO A 19 22.50 -34.85 29.05
CA PRO A 19 21.82 -35.35 27.85
C PRO A 19 22.28 -36.78 27.51
N PRO A 20 21.38 -37.65 27.01
CA PRO A 20 21.76 -38.98 26.57
C PRO A 20 22.65 -38.90 25.32
N ALA A 21 23.85 -39.46 25.45
CA ALA A 21 24.70 -39.80 24.33
C ALA A 21 24.00 -40.85 23.46
N SER A 22 23.61 -40.45 22.25
CA SER A 22 23.28 -41.40 21.18
C SER A 22 23.69 -40.79 19.84
N ALA A 23 24.99 -40.85 19.59
CA ALA A 23 25.56 -40.62 18.27
C ALA A 23 25.43 -41.91 17.47
N ALA A 24 24.46 -41.96 16.57
CA ALA A 24 24.48 -42.90 15.45
C ALA A 24 25.49 -42.39 14.41
N PRO A 25 26.37 -43.24 13.85
CA PRO A 25 27.25 -42.87 12.77
C PRO A 25 26.44 -42.66 11.49
N VAL A 26 26.11 -41.40 11.19
CA VAL A 26 25.62 -41.01 9.86
C VAL A 26 26.76 -41.21 8.87
N SER A 27 26.54 -42.10 7.91
CA SER A 27 27.46 -42.36 6.81
C SER A 27 27.83 -41.06 6.10
N PRO A 28 29.09 -40.86 5.70
CA PRO A 28 29.51 -39.73 4.90
C PRO A 28 28.82 -39.83 3.53
N THR A 29 27.65 -39.19 3.40
CA THR A 29 27.06 -38.90 2.10
C THR A 29 28.06 -37.99 1.41
N ALA A 30 28.71 -38.54 0.38
CA ALA A 30 29.60 -37.79 -0.49
C ALA A 30 28.90 -36.48 -0.87
N ILE A 31 29.43 -35.37 -0.38
CA ILE A 31 29.04 -34.03 -0.80
C ILE A 31 29.43 -33.99 -2.27
N GLN A 32 28.49 -34.33 -3.13
CA GLN A 32 28.61 -34.10 -4.56
C GLN A 32 28.64 -32.58 -4.69
N ILE A 33 29.86 -32.05 -4.83
CA ILE A 33 30.14 -30.64 -5.05
C ILE A 33 29.45 -30.30 -6.37
N ALA A 34 28.19 -29.85 -6.27
CA ALA A 34 27.48 -29.32 -7.41
C ALA A 34 28.30 -28.14 -7.94
N PRO A 35 28.56 -28.09 -9.26
CA PRO A 35 29.26 -26.95 -9.85
C PRO A 35 28.54 -25.66 -9.41
N PRO A 36 29.29 -24.59 -9.11
CA PRO A 36 28.71 -23.34 -8.65
C PRO A 36 27.61 -22.92 -9.62
N PRO A 37 26.39 -22.64 -9.14
CA PRO A 37 25.30 -22.22 -10.01
C PRO A 37 25.80 -21.02 -10.82
N ALA A 38 25.72 -21.14 -12.14
CA ALA A 38 26.08 -20.07 -13.05
C ALA A 38 25.42 -18.77 -12.57
N PRO A 39 26.13 -17.63 -12.60
CA PRO A 39 25.58 -16.36 -12.14
C PRO A 39 24.26 -16.10 -12.85
N THR A 40 23.16 -16.27 -12.13
CA THR A 40 21.82 -15.99 -12.65
C THR A 40 21.84 -14.55 -13.14
N PRO A 41 21.49 -14.29 -14.41
CA PRO A 41 21.46 -12.93 -14.93
C PRO A 41 20.55 -12.09 -14.02
N PRO A 42 20.95 -10.84 -13.70
CA PRO A 42 20.16 -9.99 -12.83
C PRO A 42 18.77 -9.84 -13.45
N ILE A 43 17.76 -10.40 -12.77
CA ILE A 43 16.36 -10.28 -13.18
C ILE A 43 16.08 -8.77 -13.24
N PRO A 44 15.79 -8.21 -14.43
CA PRO A 44 15.51 -6.79 -14.55
C PRO A 44 14.28 -6.49 -13.69
N THR A 45 14.47 -5.68 -12.65
CA THR A 45 13.39 -5.28 -11.74
C THR A 45 12.33 -4.50 -12.54
N PRO A 46 11.14 -5.07 -12.80
CA PRO A 46 10.24 -4.58 -13.85
C PRO A 46 9.46 -3.31 -13.49
N HIS A 47 9.85 -2.58 -12.45
CA HIS A 47 9.00 -1.54 -11.85
C HIS A 47 9.39 -0.10 -12.18
N ILE A 48 10.57 0.17 -12.74
CA ILE A 48 11.04 1.55 -12.94
C ILE A 48 10.44 2.18 -14.21
N LEU A 49 10.32 1.41 -15.30
CA LEU A 49 9.81 1.92 -16.57
C LEU A 49 8.29 2.17 -16.57
N GLN A 50 7.55 1.70 -15.55
CA GLN A 50 6.09 1.77 -15.57
C GLN A 50 5.50 3.06 -14.97
N LEU A 51 6.26 3.90 -14.26
CA LEU A 51 5.68 5.11 -13.64
C LEU A 51 5.53 6.28 -14.61
N SER A 52 6.38 6.38 -15.63
CA SER A 52 6.34 7.44 -16.65
C SER A 52 5.14 7.31 -17.59
N ASP A 53 4.62 6.10 -17.76
CA ASP A 53 3.51 5.83 -18.69
C ASP A 53 2.15 5.85 -17.98
N ARG A 54 2.14 5.75 -16.64
CA ARG A 54 0.91 5.81 -15.85
C ARG A 54 0.26 7.20 -15.88
N PRO A 55 -1.07 7.29 -15.95
CA PRO A 55 -1.75 8.56 -15.94
C PRO A 55 -1.48 9.33 -14.63
N VAL A 56 -1.53 10.66 -14.70
CA VAL A 56 -1.09 11.56 -13.60
C VAL A 56 -1.82 11.28 -12.28
N HIS A 57 -3.12 10.96 -12.34
CA HIS A 57 -3.93 10.67 -11.16
C HIS A 57 -3.47 9.39 -10.43
N GLU A 58 -3.03 8.36 -11.15
CA GLU A 58 -2.46 7.16 -10.55
C GLU A 58 -1.12 7.45 -9.88
N VAL A 59 -0.27 8.26 -10.52
CA VAL A 59 1.00 8.69 -9.91
C VAL A 59 0.74 9.47 -8.62
N PHE A 60 -0.34 10.26 -8.58
CA PHE A 60 -0.74 10.99 -7.38
C PHE A 60 -1.25 10.05 -6.28
N ALA A 61 -2.07 9.06 -6.63
CA ALA A 61 -2.53 8.04 -5.68
C ALA A 61 -1.35 7.26 -5.07
N ILE A 62 -0.39 6.84 -5.89
CA ILE A 62 0.83 6.15 -5.43
C ILE A 62 1.66 7.05 -4.51
N ALA A 63 1.77 8.34 -4.84
CA ALA A 63 2.48 9.30 -3.99
C ALA A 63 1.79 9.44 -2.62
N GLU A 64 0.48 9.57 -2.59
CA GLU A 64 -0.31 9.69 -1.36
C GLU A 64 -0.20 8.43 -0.49
N GLU A 65 -0.24 7.25 -1.10
CA GLU A 65 -0.01 5.96 -0.43
C GLU A 65 1.38 5.90 0.23
N LEU A 66 2.41 6.42 -0.42
CA LEU A 66 3.77 6.51 0.12
C LEU A 66 3.98 7.65 1.13
N GLY A 67 2.91 8.38 1.47
CA GLY A 67 2.93 9.51 2.40
C GLY A 67 3.56 10.79 1.82
N LEU A 68 3.74 10.86 0.50
CA LEU A 68 4.19 12.06 -0.19
C LEU A 68 2.98 12.95 -0.52
N LYS A 69 3.21 14.27 -0.55
CA LYS A 69 2.16 15.23 -0.94
C LYS A 69 2.37 15.61 -2.39
N PRO A 70 1.53 15.17 -3.35
CA PRO A 70 1.78 15.42 -4.77
C PRO A 70 1.84 16.93 -5.11
N ARG A 71 1.08 17.75 -4.38
CA ARG A 71 1.01 19.22 -4.58
C ARG A 71 2.30 19.97 -4.24
N GLN A 72 3.24 19.37 -3.54
CA GLN A 72 4.51 20.04 -3.20
C GLN A 72 5.52 20.01 -4.35
N PHE A 73 5.26 19.22 -5.39
CA PHE A 73 6.14 19.07 -6.55
C PHE A 73 5.59 19.86 -7.73
N LYS A 74 6.45 20.66 -8.37
CA LYS A 74 6.04 21.52 -9.50
C LYS A 74 5.87 20.72 -10.79
N THR A 75 6.72 19.71 -10.98
CA THR A 75 6.75 18.90 -12.19
C THR A 75 6.46 17.44 -11.90
N ARG A 76 5.85 16.75 -12.88
CA ARG A 76 5.57 15.30 -12.80
C ARG A 76 6.85 14.48 -12.58
N GLN A 77 7.95 14.88 -13.23
CA GLN A 77 9.25 14.22 -13.09
C GLN A 77 9.80 14.33 -11.66
N GLN A 78 9.63 15.48 -10.99
CA GLN A 78 10.01 15.64 -9.57
C GLN A 78 9.19 14.75 -8.65
N LEU A 79 7.90 14.56 -8.94
CA LEU A 79 7.06 13.65 -8.18
C LEU A 79 7.51 12.20 -8.36
N ILE A 80 7.78 11.79 -9.61
CA ILE A 80 8.26 10.44 -9.93
C ILE A 80 9.61 10.18 -9.26
N SER A 81 10.56 11.12 -9.34
CA SER A 81 11.86 10.97 -8.68
C SER A 81 11.72 10.89 -7.15
N ALA A 82 10.83 11.66 -6.55
CA ALA A 82 10.53 11.58 -5.12
C ALA A 82 9.90 10.24 -4.73
N ILE A 83 9.00 9.68 -5.55
CA ILE A 83 8.44 8.33 -5.34
C ILE A 83 9.56 7.28 -5.37
N HIS A 84 10.48 7.36 -6.34
CA HIS A 84 11.61 6.43 -6.42
C HIS A 84 12.55 6.56 -5.23
N ALA A 85 12.95 7.78 -4.87
CA ALA A 85 13.77 8.03 -3.68
C ALA A 85 13.11 7.46 -2.43
N ARG A 86 11.79 7.62 -2.30
CA ARG A 86 11.01 7.10 -1.19
C ARG A 86 10.98 5.58 -1.14
N ARG A 87 10.78 4.91 -2.28
CA ARG A 87 10.85 3.44 -2.38
C ARG A 87 12.24 2.92 -2.02
N GLN A 88 13.30 3.59 -2.46
CA GLN A 88 14.67 3.21 -2.10
C GLN A 88 14.90 3.29 -0.58
N VAL A 89 14.39 4.33 0.08
CA VAL A 89 14.40 4.41 1.56
C VAL A 89 13.65 3.23 2.16
N ILE A 90 12.44 2.90 1.71
CA ILE A 90 11.68 1.76 2.24
C ILE A 90 12.45 0.44 2.08
N VAL A 91 13.11 0.24 0.94
CA VAL A 91 13.92 -0.96 0.67
C VAL A 91 15.11 -1.06 1.64
N SER A 92 15.75 0.06 1.99
CA SER A 92 16.90 0.07 2.90
C SER A 92 16.53 -0.12 4.38
N LEU A 93 15.27 0.10 4.75
CA LEU A 93 14.81 -0.09 6.13
C LEU A 93 14.85 -1.56 6.57
N ASN A 94 15.15 -1.76 7.85
CA ASN A 94 15.15 -3.09 8.45
C ASN A 94 13.71 -3.55 8.75
N ARG A 95 13.34 -4.73 8.23
CA ARG A 95 11.99 -5.29 8.34
C ARG A 95 11.55 -5.52 9.79
N ASP A 96 12.42 -6.04 10.64
CA ASP A 96 12.08 -6.34 12.04
C ASP A 96 11.79 -5.06 12.83
N ALA A 97 12.54 -3.99 12.54
CA ALA A 97 12.29 -2.67 13.13
C ALA A 97 10.94 -2.09 12.68
N MET A 98 10.51 -2.36 11.43
CA MET A 98 9.18 -1.97 10.95
C MET A 98 8.06 -2.76 11.65
N VAL A 99 8.26 -4.06 11.87
CA VAL A 99 7.30 -4.90 12.61
C VAL A 99 7.20 -4.45 14.07
N ASP A 100 8.32 -4.08 14.70
CA ASP A 100 8.33 -3.53 16.07
C ASP A 100 7.51 -2.23 16.17
N VAL A 101 7.62 -1.34 15.17
CA VAL A 101 6.77 -0.14 15.10
C VAL A 101 5.28 -0.50 15.02
N LEU A 102 4.91 -1.49 14.22
CA LEU A 102 3.51 -1.92 14.11
C LEU A 102 3.00 -2.56 15.40
N ARG A 103 3.83 -3.38 16.06
CA ARG A 103 3.52 -3.96 17.37
C ARG A 103 3.34 -2.87 18.44
N TRP A 104 4.22 -1.87 18.48
CA TRP A 104 4.08 -0.70 19.36
C TRP A 104 2.76 0.04 19.08
N ALA A 105 2.39 0.19 17.82
CA ALA A 105 1.14 0.82 17.40
C ALA A 105 -0.11 -0.06 17.59
N ARG A 106 0.04 -1.28 18.13
CA ARG A 106 -1.01 -2.30 18.29
C ARG A 106 -1.71 -2.65 16.97
N ARG A 107 -0.96 -2.64 15.86
CA ARG A 107 -1.43 -3.08 14.54
C ARG A 107 -0.80 -4.42 14.18
N THR A 108 -1.62 -5.34 13.69
CA THR A 108 -1.16 -6.65 13.21
C THR A 108 -0.76 -6.55 11.75
N ALA A 109 0.46 -6.96 11.43
CA ALA A 109 0.91 -7.10 10.05
C ALA A 109 0.60 -8.52 9.54
N PRO A 110 0.16 -8.70 8.28
CA PRO A 110 0.08 -10.01 7.67
C PRO A 110 1.45 -10.71 7.69
N PRO A 111 1.51 -12.03 7.99
CA PRO A 111 2.76 -12.77 7.89
C PRO A 111 3.28 -12.69 6.45
N GLY A 112 4.55 -12.35 6.27
CA GLY A 112 5.14 -12.19 4.94
C GLY A 112 4.84 -10.87 4.22
N ALA A 113 4.10 -9.92 4.82
CA ALA A 113 3.81 -8.61 4.21
C ALA A 113 5.06 -7.90 3.66
N SER A 114 4.98 -7.27 2.50
CA SER A 114 6.12 -6.57 1.90
C SER A 114 6.54 -5.36 2.75
N LYS A 115 7.80 -4.89 2.62
CA LYS A 115 8.24 -3.67 3.32
C LYS A 115 7.39 -2.45 2.94
N GLU A 116 6.87 -2.41 1.71
CA GLU A 116 6.00 -1.34 1.24
C GLU A 116 4.66 -1.34 1.97
N THR A 117 4.03 -2.51 2.14
CA THR A 117 2.80 -2.64 2.92
C THR A 117 3.02 -2.25 4.38
N LEU A 118 4.15 -2.66 4.99
CA LEU A 118 4.50 -2.25 6.35
C LEU A 118 4.71 -0.73 6.43
N ALA A 119 5.38 -0.12 5.44
CA ALA A 119 5.58 1.32 5.39
C ALA A 119 4.25 2.08 5.29
N HIS A 120 3.34 1.62 4.44
CA HIS A 120 2.00 2.19 4.31
C HIS A 120 1.24 2.17 5.64
N GLU A 121 1.23 1.01 6.33
CA GLU A 121 0.61 0.90 7.64
C GLU A 121 1.26 1.83 8.67
N ILE A 122 2.59 1.94 8.68
CA ILE A 122 3.31 2.83 9.60
C ILE A 122 2.98 4.31 9.33
N ILE A 123 2.92 4.72 8.06
CA ILE A 123 2.57 6.09 7.65
C ILE A 123 1.14 6.44 8.08
N SER A 124 0.24 5.46 8.11
CA SER A 124 -1.15 5.65 8.54
C SER A 124 -1.29 5.93 10.05
N ILE A 125 -0.26 5.67 10.85
CA ILE A 125 -0.29 5.89 12.31
C ILE A 125 -0.30 7.40 12.61
N LYS A 126 -1.46 7.88 13.04
CA LYS A 126 -1.67 9.30 13.42
C LYS A 126 -1.18 9.63 14.83
N THR A 127 -1.17 8.66 15.74
CA THR A 127 -0.89 8.88 17.17
C THR A 127 0.60 8.78 17.48
N MET A 128 1.13 9.75 18.22
CA MET A 128 2.58 9.97 18.36
C MET A 128 3.07 9.84 19.81
N ARG A 129 2.84 8.67 20.42
CA ARG A 129 3.31 8.36 21.78
C ARG A 129 4.60 7.55 21.76
N PHE A 130 5.75 8.18 21.51
CA PHE A 130 7.05 7.48 21.37
C PHE A 130 7.54 6.69 22.60
N ALA A 131 6.81 6.71 23.72
CA ALA A 131 7.16 5.92 24.89
C ALA A 131 7.08 4.42 24.59
N GLY A 132 8.15 3.69 24.94
CA GLY A 132 8.25 2.24 24.73
C GLY A 132 8.59 1.80 23.31
N LEU A 133 8.84 2.73 22.37
CA LEU A 133 9.32 2.37 21.04
C LEU A 133 10.85 2.21 21.05
N SER A 134 11.35 1.15 20.39
CA SER A 134 12.79 0.94 20.26
C SER A 134 13.48 2.06 19.47
N GLN A 135 14.77 2.27 19.71
CA GLN A 135 15.58 3.24 18.94
C GLN A 135 15.53 2.94 17.44
N ARG A 136 15.58 1.66 17.05
CA ARG A 136 15.47 1.21 15.66
C ARG A 136 14.12 1.58 15.05
N GLY A 137 13.03 1.40 15.80
CA GLY A 137 11.69 1.82 15.39
C GLY A 137 11.56 3.34 15.23
N LEU A 138 12.20 4.13 16.10
CA LEU A 138 12.23 5.59 15.98
C LEU A 138 12.94 6.05 14.71
N VAL A 139 14.08 5.43 14.36
CA VAL A 139 14.81 5.71 13.12
C VAL A 139 13.94 5.38 11.91
N VAL A 140 13.24 4.23 11.92
CA VAL A 140 12.29 3.84 10.85
C VAL A 140 11.20 4.90 10.67
N ILE A 141 10.53 5.32 11.75
CA ILE A 141 9.47 6.34 11.67
C ILE A 141 10.02 7.66 11.15
N ALA A 142 11.21 8.07 11.60
CA ALA A 142 11.83 9.31 11.17
C ALA A 142 12.20 9.28 9.68
N ALA A 143 12.82 8.20 9.21
CA ALA A 143 13.10 7.97 7.79
C ALA A 143 11.80 7.97 6.96
N LEU A 144 10.76 7.27 7.44
CA LEU A 144 9.41 7.30 6.87
C LEU A 144 8.67 8.64 7.08
N ARG A 145 9.30 9.67 7.62
CA ARG A 145 8.76 11.04 7.62
C ARG A 145 9.61 12.01 6.81
N GLY A 146 10.65 11.50 6.14
CA GLY A 146 11.60 12.31 5.38
C GLY A 146 12.53 13.10 6.29
N LEU A 147 12.79 12.62 7.51
CA LEU A 147 13.83 13.17 8.36
C LEU A 147 15.14 12.44 8.08
N ASP A 148 16.19 13.21 7.82
CA ASP A 148 17.55 12.68 7.78
C ASP A 148 17.97 12.33 9.20
N VAL A 149 18.15 11.03 9.43
CA VAL A 149 18.51 10.47 10.73
C VAL A 149 19.70 9.55 10.57
N THR A 150 20.75 9.83 11.33
CA THR A 150 21.88 8.92 11.52
C THR A 150 21.48 7.88 12.56
N GLY A 151 21.80 6.60 12.33
CA GLY A 151 21.41 5.48 13.20
C GLY A 151 21.84 5.64 14.67
N ASP A 152 22.92 6.39 14.91
CA ASP A 152 23.54 6.57 16.23
C ASP A 152 23.01 7.80 16.99
N GLU A 153 21.96 8.47 16.51
CA GLU A 153 21.38 9.59 17.23
C GLU A 153 20.73 9.13 18.55
N PRO A 154 20.98 9.82 19.68
CA PRO A 154 20.39 9.45 20.95
C PRO A 154 18.87 9.64 20.92
N VAL A 155 18.14 8.69 21.52
CA VAL A 155 16.67 8.62 21.55
C VAL A 155 15.99 9.97 21.88
N PRO A 156 16.44 10.76 22.88
CA PRO A 156 15.81 12.03 23.19
C PRO A 156 15.88 13.06 22.05
N LYS A 157 16.96 13.06 21.26
CA LYS A 157 17.10 13.97 20.10
C LYS A 157 16.15 13.55 18.98
N LEU A 158 16.04 12.25 18.71
CA LEU A 158 15.09 11.69 17.73
C LEU A 158 13.65 12.06 18.07
N VAL A 159 13.26 11.87 19.33
CA VAL A 159 11.91 12.21 19.82
C VAL A 159 11.64 13.72 19.67
N ARG A 160 12.61 14.58 19.97
CA ARG A 160 12.47 16.04 19.76
C ARG A 160 12.30 16.40 18.28
N LYS A 161 13.10 15.81 17.37
CA LYS A 161 12.97 16.02 15.92
C LYS A 161 11.59 15.57 15.41
N LEU A 162 11.14 14.39 15.84
CA LEU A 162 9.83 13.84 15.46
C LEU A 162 8.66 14.70 15.97
N LYS A 163 8.69 15.16 17.23
CA LYS A 163 7.68 16.08 17.79
C LYS A 163 7.64 17.42 17.06
N LYS A 164 8.80 17.96 16.67
CA LYS A 164 8.89 19.21 15.90
C LYS A 164 8.20 19.08 14.53
N GLN A 165 8.41 17.96 13.83
CA GLN A 165 7.71 17.66 12.58
C GLN A 165 6.21 17.50 12.76
N GLU A 166 5.76 16.82 13.81
CA GLU A 166 4.34 16.61 14.08
C GLU A 166 3.58 17.93 14.20
N SER A 167 4.16 18.92 14.88
CA SER A 167 3.57 20.24 15.06
C SER A 167 3.28 20.93 13.72
N PHE A 168 4.12 20.66 12.72
CA PHE A 168 3.92 21.15 11.36
C PHE A 168 2.75 20.43 10.66
N PHE A 169 2.65 19.10 10.81
CA PHE A 169 1.54 18.34 10.23
C PHE A 169 0.19 18.63 10.89
N ALA A 170 0.16 18.82 12.21
CA ALA A 170 -1.05 19.17 12.95
C ALA A 170 -1.61 20.52 12.47
N LYS A 171 -0.74 21.53 12.28
CA LYS A 171 -1.11 22.83 11.71
C LYS A 171 -1.70 22.68 10.30
N ILE A 172 -1.08 21.86 9.45
CA ILE A 172 -1.57 21.62 8.09
C ILE A 172 -2.91 20.90 8.09
N ASN A 173 -3.10 19.87 8.93
CA ASN A 173 -4.35 19.11 8.96
C ASN A 173 -5.51 19.99 9.48
N ARG A 174 -5.22 20.91 10.41
CA ARG A 174 -6.17 21.93 10.87
C ARG A 174 -6.54 22.89 9.73
N ALA A 175 -5.57 23.36 8.94
CA ALA A 175 -5.80 24.22 7.78
C ALA A 175 -6.60 23.51 6.67
N ARG A 176 -6.34 22.21 6.43
CA ARG A 176 -7.10 21.43 5.44
C ARG A 176 -8.56 21.29 5.83
N ARG A 177 -8.86 21.05 7.12
CA ARG A 177 -10.24 20.96 7.61
C ARG A 177 -10.98 22.30 7.49
N SER A 178 -10.32 23.43 7.79
CA SER A 178 -10.95 24.75 7.62
C SER A 178 -11.20 25.09 6.15
N MET A 179 -10.32 24.68 5.24
CA MET A 179 -10.52 24.87 3.79
C MET A 179 -11.63 23.97 3.22
N LEU A 180 -11.70 22.71 3.64
CA LEU A 180 -12.80 21.84 3.21
C LEU A 180 -14.13 22.33 3.77
N GLY A 181 -14.15 22.80 5.03
CA GLY A 181 -15.32 23.44 5.61
C GLY A 181 -15.77 24.66 4.80
N SER A 182 -14.84 25.50 4.34
CA SER A 182 -15.19 26.69 3.55
C SER A 182 -15.60 26.39 2.11
N MET A 183 -15.12 25.30 1.51
CA MET A 183 -15.59 24.83 0.19
C MET A 183 -16.98 24.19 0.29
N VAL A 184 -17.20 23.34 1.30
CA VAL A 184 -18.51 22.71 1.54
C VAL A 184 -19.54 23.77 1.92
N SER A 185 -19.20 24.77 2.73
CA SER A 185 -20.12 25.86 3.05
C SER A 185 -20.47 26.74 1.85
N LYS A 186 -19.56 26.89 0.88
CA LYS A 186 -19.85 27.63 -0.37
C LYS A 186 -20.71 26.83 -1.35
N ILE A 187 -20.58 25.50 -1.38
CA ILE A 187 -21.36 24.64 -2.26
C ILE A 187 -22.75 24.36 -1.67
N ILE A 188 -22.87 24.24 -0.35
CA ILE A 188 -24.14 24.00 0.35
C ILE A 188 -24.86 25.30 0.72
N GLY A 189 -24.13 26.40 0.98
CA GLY A 189 -24.71 27.70 1.35
C GLY A 189 -25.16 28.57 0.17
N GLY A 190 -25.24 28.01 -1.04
CA GLY A 190 -25.66 28.73 -2.25
C GLY A 190 -27.17 28.87 -2.41
N GLU A 191 -27.98 28.16 -1.63
CA GLU A 191 -29.44 28.24 -1.72
C GLU A 191 -30.02 28.16 -0.32
N THR A 192 -30.24 29.34 0.27
CA THR A 192 -31.11 29.49 1.42
C THR A 192 -32.53 29.18 0.97
N VAL A 193 -32.89 27.90 0.90
CA VAL A 193 -34.29 27.50 0.91
C VAL A 193 -34.79 27.81 2.33
N PRO A 194 -35.70 28.78 2.53
CA PRO A 194 -36.26 29.05 3.84
C PRO A 194 -37.06 27.82 4.26
N LEU A 195 -36.46 26.96 5.10
CA LEU A 195 -37.19 25.85 5.68
C LEU A 195 -38.15 26.44 6.72
N HIS A 196 -39.43 26.22 6.46
CA HIS A 196 -40.56 26.49 7.35
C HIS A 196 -40.22 26.23 8.82
N GLN A 197 -40.29 27.29 9.62
CA GLN A 197 -40.64 27.19 11.04
C GLN A 197 -41.97 26.44 11.13
N SER A 198 -41.94 25.21 11.64
CA SER A 198 -43.14 24.59 12.21
C SER A 198 -43.20 25.05 13.65
N GLU A 199 -44.01 26.09 13.87
CA GLU A 199 -44.55 26.42 15.18
C GLU A 199 -45.52 25.29 15.59
N THR A 200 -45.22 24.60 16.68
CA THR A 200 -46.24 23.91 17.48
C THR A 200 -45.96 24.23 18.93
N GLY A 201 -46.96 24.87 19.53
CA GLY A 201 -46.88 25.57 20.80
C GLY A 201 -46.86 24.70 22.05
N GLU A 202 -46.75 25.46 23.13
CA GLU A 202 -46.81 25.09 24.55
C GLU A 202 -48.05 24.27 24.91
N GLU A 203 -47.91 23.35 25.87
CA GLU A 203 -48.60 23.50 27.16
C GLU A 203 -47.89 22.69 28.26
N ALA A 204 -47.76 23.31 29.42
CA ALA A 204 -47.03 22.85 30.58
C ALA A 204 -47.97 22.21 31.61
N HIS A 205 -47.58 21.06 32.20
CA HIS A 205 -47.93 20.72 33.58
C HIS A 205 -46.99 19.67 34.20
N GLY A 206 -46.38 20.04 35.34
CA GLY A 206 -46.48 19.21 36.55
C GLY A 206 -45.50 18.05 36.78
N ALA A 207 -44.33 18.38 37.32
CA ALA A 207 -43.62 17.70 38.43
C ALA A 207 -43.46 16.16 38.48
N ALA A 208 -42.18 15.76 38.39
CA ALA A 208 -41.50 14.75 39.21
C ALA A 208 -41.79 13.26 38.96
N SER A 209 -41.08 12.68 37.97
CA SER A 209 -40.25 11.47 38.11
C SER A 209 -39.47 11.23 36.79
N PRO A 210 -38.16 11.48 36.72
CA PRO A 210 -37.36 11.16 35.54
C PRO A 210 -36.89 9.69 35.58
N SER A 211 -36.72 9.07 34.39
CA SER A 211 -35.59 8.17 34.08
C SER A 211 -35.84 6.72 33.62
N ILE A 212 -37.06 6.21 33.39
CA ILE A 212 -37.17 4.83 32.81
C ILE A 212 -38.14 4.74 31.64
N LYS A 213 -39.26 5.48 31.67
CA LYS A 213 -40.22 5.46 30.56
C LYS A 213 -39.72 6.20 29.32
N HIS A 214 -38.88 7.23 29.50
CA HIS A 214 -38.28 7.99 28.40
C HIS A 214 -37.17 7.20 27.68
N ASP A 215 -36.39 6.39 28.38
CA ASP A 215 -35.37 5.51 27.77
C ASP A 215 -35.99 4.37 26.95
N ILE A 216 -37.19 3.92 27.33
CA ILE A 216 -37.90 2.83 26.62
C ILE A 216 -38.65 3.37 25.38
N GLU A 217 -39.20 4.59 25.42
CA GLU A 217 -39.77 5.24 24.23
C GLU A 217 -38.68 5.71 23.25
N GLU A 218 -37.53 6.16 23.74
CA GLU A 218 -36.40 6.56 22.89
C GLU A 218 -35.69 5.33 22.28
N ALA A 219 -35.54 4.23 23.02
CA ALA A 219 -35.00 2.97 22.48
C ALA A 219 -35.95 2.28 21.47
N GLY A 220 -37.27 2.45 21.60
CA GLY A 220 -38.26 1.92 20.66
C GLY A 220 -38.27 2.65 19.30
N LEU A 221 -38.15 3.97 19.33
CA LEU A 221 -38.10 4.82 18.12
C LEU A 221 -36.74 4.73 17.41
N PHE A 222 -35.63 4.73 18.16
CA PHE A 222 -34.30 4.53 17.59
C PHE A 222 -34.07 3.11 17.08
N GLY A 223 -34.67 2.09 17.71
CA GLY A 223 -34.61 0.71 17.20
C GLY A 223 -35.30 0.56 15.83
N GLY A 224 -36.44 1.24 15.63
CA GLY A 224 -37.14 1.27 14.35
C GLY A 224 -36.40 2.05 13.25
N LEU A 225 -35.78 3.18 13.62
CA LEU A 225 -34.96 4.00 12.71
C LEU A 225 -33.66 3.28 12.33
N ALA A 226 -32.97 2.65 13.28
CA ALA A 226 -31.76 1.86 12.99
C ALA A 226 -32.04 0.71 12.02
N GLY A 227 -33.20 0.04 12.15
CA GLY A 227 -33.62 -0.99 11.20
C GLY A 227 -33.90 -0.47 9.78
N ARG A 228 -34.52 0.71 9.66
CA ARG A 228 -34.76 1.36 8.35
C ARG A 228 -33.49 1.92 7.73
N ILE A 229 -32.61 2.51 8.54
CA ILE A 229 -31.29 2.99 8.10
C ILE A 229 -30.46 1.81 7.62
N LYS A 230 -30.43 0.69 8.36
CA LYS A 230 -29.73 -0.53 7.94
C LYS A 230 -30.26 -1.07 6.60
N LYS A 231 -31.59 -1.19 6.44
CA LYS A 231 -32.18 -1.64 5.16
C LYS A 231 -31.87 -0.68 4.02
N SER A 232 -31.89 0.64 4.26
CA SER A 232 -31.52 1.63 3.24
C SER A 232 -30.04 1.58 2.89
N ALA A 233 -29.18 1.32 3.87
CA ALA A 233 -27.75 1.15 3.66
C ALA A 233 -27.45 -0.14 2.88
N ASP A 234 -28.10 -1.25 3.22
CA ASP A 234 -27.96 -2.53 2.50
C ASP A 234 -28.46 -2.37 1.04
N SER A 235 -29.57 -1.67 0.82
CA SER A 235 -30.06 -1.37 -0.53
C SER A 235 -29.09 -0.49 -1.32
N TYR A 236 -28.49 0.52 -0.68
CA TYR A 236 -27.51 1.39 -1.31
C TYR A 236 -26.21 0.64 -1.62
N VAL A 237 -25.76 -0.23 -0.72
CA VAL A 237 -24.59 -1.08 -0.93
C VAL A 237 -24.83 -2.03 -2.10
N ASN A 238 -25.98 -2.70 -2.15
CA ASN A 238 -26.33 -3.58 -3.28
C ASN A 238 -26.40 -2.79 -4.59
N GLN A 239 -27.04 -1.62 -4.60
CA GLN A 239 -27.06 -0.75 -5.78
C GLN A 239 -25.64 -0.35 -6.23
N LYS A 240 -24.73 -0.10 -5.28
CA LYS A 240 -23.34 0.22 -5.60
C LYS A 240 -22.55 -0.99 -6.06
N LEU A 241 -22.84 -2.18 -5.54
CA LEU A 241 -22.27 -3.42 -6.04
C LEU A 241 -22.71 -3.67 -7.48
N ASP A 242 -24.00 -3.51 -7.79
CA ASP A 242 -24.54 -3.66 -9.16
C ASP A 242 -23.94 -2.62 -10.12
N GLU A 243 -23.78 -1.37 -9.67
CA GLU A 243 -23.13 -0.33 -10.48
C GLU A 243 -21.65 -0.64 -10.73
N ILE A 244 -20.95 -1.20 -9.74
CA ILE A 244 -19.56 -1.63 -9.87
C ILE A 244 -19.47 -2.82 -10.83
N GLU A 245 -20.36 -3.81 -10.72
CA GLU A 245 -20.45 -4.97 -11.61
C GLU A 245 -20.68 -4.51 -13.06
N ALA A 246 -21.65 -3.63 -13.30
CA ALA A 246 -21.91 -3.09 -14.64
C ALA A 246 -20.73 -2.30 -15.22
N ARG A 247 -19.92 -1.63 -14.39
CA ARG A 247 -18.68 -0.96 -14.85
C ARG A 247 -17.56 -1.95 -15.13
N ILE A 248 -17.47 -3.03 -14.36
CA ILE A 248 -16.49 -4.10 -14.57
C ILE A 248 -16.79 -4.81 -15.89
N ASP A 249 -18.04 -5.19 -16.14
CA ASP A 249 -18.44 -5.88 -17.38
C ASP A 249 -18.11 -5.03 -18.61
N ARG A 250 -18.44 -3.73 -18.59
CA ARG A 250 -18.08 -2.80 -19.69
C ARG A 250 -16.56 -2.71 -19.90
N LYS A 251 -15.77 -2.78 -18.83
CA LYS A 251 -14.31 -2.76 -18.95
C LYS A 251 -13.75 -4.08 -19.46
N LEU A 252 -14.35 -5.21 -19.09
CA LEU A 252 -14.00 -6.51 -19.64
C LEU A 252 -14.28 -6.56 -21.14
N ASP A 253 -15.46 -6.11 -21.57
CA ASP A 253 -15.80 -6.01 -23.00
C ASP A 253 -14.83 -5.11 -23.76
N GLU A 254 -14.42 -3.98 -23.18
CA GLU A 254 -13.44 -3.08 -23.80
C GLU A 254 -12.05 -3.75 -23.92
N ILE A 255 -11.63 -4.50 -22.90
CA ILE A 255 -10.36 -5.24 -22.93
C ILE A 255 -10.41 -6.34 -23.98
N ASP A 256 -11.48 -7.12 -24.04
CA ASP A 256 -11.64 -8.19 -25.02
C ASP A 256 -11.66 -7.64 -26.45
N ARG A 257 -12.32 -6.50 -26.67
CA ARG A 257 -12.27 -5.80 -27.96
C ARG A 257 -10.86 -5.36 -28.31
N ARG A 258 -10.12 -4.76 -27.37
CA ARG A 258 -8.72 -4.35 -27.59
C ARG A 258 -7.82 -5.55 -27.84
N LEU A 259 -8.02 -6.66 -27.15
CA LEU A 259 -7.25 -7.90 -27.36
C LEU A 259 -7.52 -8.50 -28.74
N ALA A 260 -8.77 -8.49 -29.20
CA ALA A 260 -9.12 -8.90 -30.55
C ALA A 260 -8.44 -8.00 -31.60
N GLU A 261 -8.52 -6.68 -31.45
CA GLU A 261 -7.84 -5.73 -32.34
C GLU A 261 -6.31 -5.93 -32.36
N TRP A 262 -5.70 -6.22 -31.20
CA TRP A 262 -4.27 -6.51 -31.10
C TRP A 262 -3.90 -7.84 -31.77
N ARG A 263 -4.69 -8.89 -31.55
CA ARG A 263 -4.50 -10.20 -32.19
C ARG A 263 -4.56 -10.07 -33.70
N ASP A 264 -5.54 -9.33 -34.22
CA ASP A 264 -5.71 -9.15 -35.67
C ASP A 264 -4.54 -8.37 -36.28
N LYS A 265 -4.03 -7.34 -35.57
CA LYS A 265 -2.81 -6.62 -35.96
C LYS A 265 -1.57 -7.51 -35.96
N GLU A 266 -1.43 -8.37 -34.95
CA GLU A 266 -0.28 -9.27 -34.86
C GLU A 266 -0.33 -10.35 -35.95
N VAL A 267 -1.50 -10.96 -36.18
CA VAL A 267 -1.72 -11.93 -37.26
C VAL A 267 -1.44 -11.29 -38.62
N ALA A 268 -1.93 -10.07 -38.87
CA ALA A 268 -1.65 -9.34 -40.10
C ALA A 268 -0.15 -9.08 -40.30
N ASN A 269 0.57 -8.72 -39.23
CA ASN A 269 2.00 -8.48 -39.31
C ASN A 269 2.79 -9.78 -39.56
N ARG A 270 2.44 -10.87 -38.88
CA ARG A 270 3.04 -12.20 -39.10
C ARG A 270 2.84 -12.68 -40.54
N ILE A 271 1.63 -12.51 -41.09
CA ILE A 271 1.33 -12.84 -42.50
C ILE A 271 2.17 -11.98 -43.45
N ARG A 272 2.36 -10.68 -43.16
CA ARG A 272 3.18 -9.79 -43.99
C ARG A 272 4.63 -10.24 -44.03
N ILE A 273 5.21 -10.62 -42.88
CA ILE A 273 6.58 -11.14 -42.80
C ILE A 273 6.72 -12.44 -43.61
N LEU A 274 5.78 -13.38 -43.45
CA LEU A 274 5.79 -14.65 -44.19
C LEU A 274 5.68 -14.42 -45.72
N LYS A 275 4.86 -13.46 -46.16
CA LYS A 275 4.79 -13.08 -47.58
C LYS A 275 6.12 -12.54 -48.09
N ILE A 276 6.81 -11.69 -47.31
CA ILE A 276 8.10 -11.12 -47.72
C ILE A 276 9.16 -12.22 -47.84
N THR A 277 9.24 -13.14 -46.88
CA THR A 277 10.23 -14.24 -46.94
C THR A 277 9.93 -15.20 -48.09
N LEU A 278 8.65 -15.46 -48.37
CA LEU A 278 8.24 -16.26 -49.52
C LEU A 278 8.68 -15.60 -50.84
N TRP A 279 8.39 -14.31 -51.04
CA TRP A 279 8.83 -13.58 -52.23
C TRP A 279 10.35 -13.56 -52.37
N ALA A 280 11.08 -13.36 -51.27
CA ALA A 280 12.54 -13.42 -51.27
C ALA A 280 13.06 -14.78 -51.76
N SER A 281 12.46 -15.89 -51.32
CA SER A 281 12.85 -17.24 -51.77
C SER A 281 12.60 -17.46 -53.27
N VAL A 282 11.48 -16.95 -53.81
CA VAL A 282 11.17 -17.02 -55.24
C VAL A 282 12.18 -16.22 -56.05
N VAL A 283 12.51 -14.99 -55.61
CA VAL A 283 13.49 -14.13 -56.27
C VAL A 283 14.87 -14.79 -56.31
N VAL A 284 15.32 -15.38 -55.20
CA VAL A 284 16.60 -16.12 -55.16
C VAL A 284 16.60 -17.32 -56.12
N GLY A 285 15.49 -18.05 -56.22
CA GLY A 285 15.34 -19.15 -57.18
C GLY A 285 15.45 -18.69 -58.63
N VAL A 286 14.81 -17.57 -58.98
CA VAL A 286 14.91 -16.96 -60.32
C VAL A 286 16.33 -16.51 -60.63
N PHE A 287 17.02 -15.85 -59.69
CA PHE A 287 18.41 -15.45 -59.86
C PHE A 287 19.35 -16.65 -60.04
N SER A 288 19.13 -17.73 -59.28
CA SER A 288 19.90 -18.97 -59.41
C SER A 288 19.73 -19.61 -60.79
N LEU A 289 18.48 -19.65 -61.31
CA LEU A 289 18.19 -20.14 -62.65
C LEU A 289 18.85 -19.27 -63.74
N MET A 290 18.75 -17.95 -63.60
CA MET A 290 19.35 -16.99 -64.55
C MET A 290 20.88 -17.08 -64.56
N TYR A 291 21.51 -17.21 -63.39
CA TYR A 291 22.96 -17.42 -63.28
C TYR A 291 23.39 -18.73 -63.96
N SER A 292 22.67 -19.82 -63.72
CA SER A 292 22.91 -21.10 -64.37
C SER A 292 22.79 -21.00 -65.89
N TYR A 293 21.79 -20.29 -66.40
CA TYR A 293 21.60 -20.05 -67.83
C TYR A 293 22.77 -19.27 -68.46
N VAL A 294 23.19 -18.16 -67.83
CA VAL A 294 24.35 -17.36 -68.29
C VAL A 294 25.64 -18.20 -68.28
N GLN A 295 25.84 -19.02 -67.25
CA GLN A 295 27.02 -19.88 -67.16
C GLN A 295 27.06 -20.94 -68.27
N ILE A 296 25.91 -21.52 -68.64
CA ILE A 296 25.81 -22.46 -69.77
C ILE A 296 26.08 -21.73 -71.09
N TYR A 297 25.49 -20.54 -71.29
CA TYR A 297 25.66 -19.75 -72.50
C TYR A 297 27.12 -19.31 -72.72
N LEU A 298 27.83 -18.93 -71.65
CA LEU A 298 29.25 -18.53 -71.75
C LEU A 298 30.22 -19.70 -71.99
N ARG A 299 29.78 -20.95 -71.75
CA ARG A 299 30.60 -22.13 -71.94
C ARG A 299 30.50 -22.71 -73.36
N HIS A 300 29.43 -22.38 -74.07
CA HIS A 300 29.23 -22.69 -75.48
C HIS A 300 29.82 -21.60 -76.38
#